data_AF-A0A4T9TBR2-F1
#
_entry.id   AF-A0A4T9TBR2-F1
#
_cell.length_a   1.000
_cell.length_b   1.000
_cell.length_c   1.000
_cell.angle_alpha   90.00
_cell.angle_beta   90.00
_cell.angle_gamma   90.00
#
_symmetry.space_group_name_H-M   'P 1'
#
loop_
_entity.id
_entity.type
_entity.pdbx_description
1 polymer ?
#
loop_
_entity_poly.entity_id
_entity_poly.type
_entity_poly.pdbx_seq_one_letter_code
_entity_poly.pdbx_strand_id
1 'polypeptide(L)'
;MQQDEIMRDGSAPEPAGGTAAAPEAPSAAPKRPRRKWPIAVAVVAAVLVVAGAGFWTWHEQPSFCNAICHSPMDAYVEGYYQDASLSANAHQAANVTCLQCHEAKIEDQVHEGLVWLSGDFETGKDGLLTTVGVRSDEKMCTANGCHDFDEVVAATENWGGQEGVNPHESHQGHAIDCSNCHGVHQQSVMYCNTCHDYEVPEGWAQPQRAADAS
;
A
#
# COMPACT_ATOMS: atom_id res chain seq x y z
N MET A 1 57.91 -64.24 99.18
CA MET A 1 58.71 -63.17 99.82
C MET A 1 58.04 -61.86 99.47
N GLN A 2 57.78 -61.00 100.48
CA GLN A 2 57.35 -59.59 100.40
C GLN A 2 56.08 -59.27 99.54
N GLN A 3 54.98 -58.80 100.14
CA GLN A 3 54.72 -57.42 100.63
C GLN A 3 54.53 -56.44 99.46
N ASP A 4 53.31 -55.95 99.19
CA ASP A 4 52.69 -54.71 99.74
C ASP A 4 52.71 -53.65 98.59
N GLU A 5 51.83 -52.65 98.41
CA GLU A 5 50.63 -52.11 99.09
C GLU A 5 49.85 -51.26 98.03
N ILE A 6 48.52 -51.36 97.86
CA ILE A 6 47.43 -50.49 98.41
C ILE A 6 47.05 -49.21 97.61
N MET A 7 45.74 -49.08 97.27
CA MET A 7 44.96 -47.87 96.84
C MET A 7 45.38 -47.20 95.49
N ARG A 8 44.58 -46.48 94.69
CA ARG A 8 43.17 -46.02 94.60
C ARG A 8 42.96 -45.40 93.18
N ASP A 9 41.81 -45.08 92.61
CA ASP A 9 40.35 -45.34 92.78
C ASP A 9 39.75 -45.30 91.33
N GLY A 10 38.53 -45.75 90.97
CA GLY A 10 37.26 -45.03 91.17
C GLY A 10 36.55 -44.64 89.83
N SER A 11 35.64 -45.51 89.37
CA SER A 11 34.49 -45.26 88.44
C SER A 11 34.63 -44.61 87.03
N ALA A 12 34.22 -45.42 86.03
CA ALA A 12 33.47 -45.19 84.78
C ALA A 12 32.90 -43.78 84.41
N PRO A 13 32.62 -43.47 83.11
CA PRO A 13 32.25 -44.41 82.03
C PRO A 13 32.97 -44.25 80.65
N GLU A 14 32.57 -45.10 79.70
CA GLU A 14 33.03 -45.16 78.30
C GLU A 14 32.85 -43.86 77.51
N PRO A 15 33.59 -43.74 76.39
CA PRO A 15 32.93 -43.37 75.14
C PRO A 15 33.23 -44.36 74.00
N ALA A 16 32.16 -44.86 73.36
CA ALA A 16 32.27 -45.49 72.05
C ALA A 16 32.76 -44.46 71.01
N GLY A 17 33.88 -44.76 70.34
CA GLY A 17 34.49 -43.89 69.35
C GLY A 17 33.63 -43.77 68.08
N GLY A 18 33.01 -42.61 67.87
CA GLY A 18 32.25 -42.32 66.65
C GLY A 18 33.16 -42.00 65.45
N THR A 19 32.80 -42.52 64.27
CA THR A 19 33.31 -42.03 62.98
C THR A 19 32.46 -40.88 62.47
N ALA A 20 33.10 -39.80 62.02
CA ALA A 20 32.46 -38.54 61.68
C ALA A 20 31.46 -38.61 60.51
N ALA A 21 30.42 -37.76 60.59
CA ALA A 21 29.58 -37.45 59.43
C ALA A 21 30.32 -36.49 58.49
N ALA A 22 30.26 -36.77 57.18
CA ALA A 22 30.56 -35.79 56.14
C ALA A 22 29.24 -35.10 55.70
N PRO A 23 29.25 -33.78 55.41
CA PRO A 23 28.04 -33.08 55.02
C PRO A 23 27.57 -33.50 53.61
N GLU A 24 26.29 -33.84 53.50
CA GLU A 24 25.65 -34.19 52.24
C GLU A 24 25.59 -32.96 51.33
N ALA A 25 26.02 -33.09 50.07
CA ALA A 25 26.06 -31.98 49.13
C ALA A 25 24.64 -31.46 48.82
N PRO A 26 24.42 -30.15 48.66
CA PRO A 26 23.10 -29.60 48.40
C PRO A 26 22.56 -30.13 47.07
N SER A 27 21.47 -30.90 47.15
CA SER A 27 20.77 -31.45 46.00
C SER A 27 20.36 -30.34 45.03
N ALA A 28 20.75 -30.48 43.76
CA ALA A 28 20.51 -29.47 42.74
C ALA A 28 19.00 -29.29 42.50
N ALA A 29 18.48 -28.11 42.82
CA ALA A 29 17.05 -27.81 42.72
C ALA A 29 16.53 -28.07 41.28
N PRO A 30 15.33 -28.67 41.12
CA PRO A 30 14.79 -28.99 39.80
C PRO A 30 14.55 -27.70 39.00
N LYS A 31 15.23 -27.58 37.85
CA LYS A 31 15.03 -26.47 36.92
C LYS A 31 13.58 -26.49 36.45
N ARG A 32 12.76 -25.54 36.93
CA ARG A 32 11.35 -25.38 36.51
C ARG A 32 11.29 -25.37 34.98
N PRO A 33 10.39 -26.14 34.34
CA PRO A 33 10.27 -26.14 32.89
C PRO A 33 9.89 -24.73 32.44
N ARG A 34 10.76 -24.11 31.63
CA ARG A 34 10.49 -22.78 31.04
C ARG A 34 9.23 -22.88 30.20
N ARG A 35 8.10 -22.34 30.70
CA ARG A 35 6.87 -22.22 29.92
C ARG A 35 7.20 -21.44 28.63
N LYS A 36 7.11 -22.11 27.49
CA LYS A 36 7.34 -21.51 26.16
C LYS A 36 6.17 -20.63 25.71
N TRP A 37 5.01 -20.73 26.35
CA TRP A 37 3.80 -19.96 26.02
C TRP A 37 4.00 -18.43 25.94
N PRO A 38 4.63 -17.72 26.90
CA PRO A 38 4.91 -16.29 26.74
C PRO A 38 5.79 -15.96 25.52
N ILE A 39 6.72 -16.85 25.13
CA ILE A 39 7.52 -16.69 23.91
C ILE A 39 6.62 -16.87 22.68
N ALA A 40 5.75 -17.88 22.68
CA ALA A 40 4.80 -18.09 21.59
C ALA A 40 3.83 -16.91 21.42
N VAL A 41 3.31 -16.35 22.53
CA VAL A 41 2.46 -15.14 22.52
C VAL A 41 3.22 -13.94 21.98
N ALA A 42 4.46 -13.72 22.42
CA ALA A 42 5.30 -12.63 21.91
C ALA A 42 5.60 -12.77 20.41
N VAL A 43 5.87 -14.00 19.93
CA VAL A 43 6.07 -14.28 18.50
C VAL A 43 4.80 -14.04 17.71
N VAL A 44 3.63 -14.52 18.17
CA VAL A 44 2.34 -14.27 17.50
C VAL A 44 2.04 -12.77 17.43
N ALA A 45 2.23 -12.03 18.53
CA ALA A 45 2.04 -10.59 18.55
C ALA A 45 2.98 -9.86 17.56
N ALA A 46 4.26 -10.25 17.51
CA ALA A 46 5.22 -9.69 16.55
C ALA A 46 4.85 -9.99 15.10
N VAL A 47 4.40 -11.23 14.80
CA VAL A 47 3.94 -11.62 13.46
C VAL A 47 2.70 -10.81 13.05
N LEU A 48 1.74 -10.60 13.95
CA LEU A 48 0.55 -9.79 13.67
C LEU A 48 0.89 -8.32 13.39
N VAL A 49 1.86 -7.74 14.12
CA VAL A 49 2.33 -6.36 13.87
C VAL A 49 3.02 -6.25 12.51
N VAL A 50 3.91 -7.19 12.17
CA VAL A 50 4.61 -7.19 10.87
C VAL A 50 3.63 -7.42 9.72
N ALA A 51 2.69 -8.36 9.86
CA ALA A 51 1.66 -8.63 8.86
C ALA A 51 0.70 -7.44 8.69
N GLY A 52 0.31 -6.78 9.79
CA GLY A 52 -0.55 -5.59 9.74
C GLY A 52 0.13 -4.41 9.06
N ALA A 53 1.42 -4.16 9.33
CA ALA A 53 2.18 -3.12 8.64
C ALA A 53 2.40 -3.45 7.16
N GLY A 54 2.73 -4.69 6.82
CA GLY A 54 2.88 -5.14 5.43
C GLY A 54 1.57 -5.06 4.64
N PHE A 55 0.45 -5.45 5.26
CA PHE A 55 -0.89 -5.28 4.68
C PHE A 55 -1.23 -3.80 4.49
N TRP A 56 -0.94 -2.94 5.48
CA TRP A 56 -1.21 -1.51 5.38
C TRP A 56 -0.50 -0.87 4.17
N THR A 57 0.80 -1.13 4.02
CA THR A 57 1.55 -0.61 2.86
C THR A 57 1.07 -1.24 1.54
N TRP A 58 0.66 -2.52 1.55
CA TRP A 58 0.20 -3.20 0.34
C TRP A 58 -1.18 -2.73 -0.13
N HIS A 59 -2.12 -2.42 0.76
CA HIS A 59 -3.48 -2.02 0.34
C HIS A 59 -3.50 -0.70 -0.45
N GLU A 60 -2.47 0.12 -0.31
CA GLU A 60 -2.32 1.40 -1.03
C GLU A 60 -1.67 1.23 -2.43
N GLN A 61 -1.29 0.00 -2.81
CA GLN A 61 -0.63 -0.31 -4.07
C GLN A 61 -1.61 -0.78 -5.17
N PRO A 62 -1.35 -0.47 -6.45
CA PRO A 62 -2.18 -0.95 -7.57
C PRO A 62 -2.33 -2.48 -7.64
N SER A 63 -1.34 -3.23 -7.13
CA SER A 63 -1.41 -4.69 -7.06
C SER A 63 -2.46 -5.23 -6.07
N PHE A 64 -2.85 -4.47 -5.04
CA PHE A 64 -3.99 -4.81 -4.19
C PHE A 64 -5.30 -4.70 -4.97
N CYS A 65 -5.45 -3.63 -5.75
CA CYS A 65 -6.63 -3.37 -6.57
C CYS A 65 -6.89 -4.52 -7.58
N ASN A 66 -5.84 -5.03 -8.23
CA ASN A 66 -5.93 -6.23 -9.08
C ASN A 66 -6.12 -7.54 -8.30
N ALA A 67 -5.46 -7.73 -7.16
CA ALA A 67 -5.53 -9.00 -6.42
C ALA A 67 -6.82 -9.20 -5.60
N ILE A 68 -7.47 -8.12 -5.16
CA ILE A 68 -8.66 -8.13 -4.31
C ILE A 68 -9.90 -7.67 -5.09
N CYS A 69 -9.80 -6.55 -5.81
CA CYS A 69 -10.89 -5.97 -6.59
C CYS A 69 -10.85 -6.41 -8.08
N HIS A 70 -10.30 -7.60 -8.34
CA HIS A 70 -10.28 -8.25 -9.66
C HIS A 70 -11.67 -8.18 -10.32
N SER A 71 -11.73 -7.84 -11.61
CA SER A 71 -12.96 -7.51 -12.36
C SER A 71 -13.98 -6.65 -11.58
N PRO A 72 -13.94 -5.31 -11.69
CA PRO A 72 -13.66 -4.59 -12.93
C PRO A 72 -12.23 -4.03 -13.05
N MET A 73 -11.40 -4.17 -12.02
CA MET A 73 -10.18 -3.36 -11.89
C MET A 73 -8.99 -3.84 -12.76
N ASP A 74 -9.07 -5.02 -13.36
CA ASP A 74 -7.94 -5.65 -14.06
C ASP A 74 -7.50 -4.87 -15.30
N ALA A 75 -8.44 -4.37 -16.11
CA ALA A 75 -8.12 -3.56 -17.30
C ALA A 75 -7.41 -2.24 -16.93
N TYR A 76 -7.82 -1.62 -15.82
CA TYR A 76 -7.24 -0.39 -15.31
C TYR A 76 -5.81 -0.59 -14.81
N VAL A 77 -5.55 -1.68 -14.08
CA VAL A 77 -4.21 -1.99 -13.55
C VAL A 77 -3.27 -2.46 -14.66
N GLU A 78 -3.75 -3.22 -15.63
CA GLU A 78 -2.96 -3.61 -16.81
C GLU A 78 -2.57 -2.37 -17.63
N GLY A 79 -3.53 -1.49 -17.95
CA GLY A 79 -3.27 -0.23 -18.65
C GLY A 79 -2.29 0.68 -17.91
N TYR A 80 -2.44 0.79 -16.58
CA TYR A 80 -1.51 1.53 -15.71
C TYR A 80 -0.07 0.99 -15.79
N TYR A 81 0.15 -0.32 -15.90
CA TYR A 81 1.50 -0.89 -15.98
C TYR A 81 2.07 -1.03 -17.40
N GLN A 82 1.23 -1.22 -18.43
CA GLN A 82 1.69 -1.68 -19.75
C GLN A 82 1.34 -0.75 -20.92
N ASP A 83 0.33 0.12 -20.81
CA ASP A 83 -0.15 0.93 -21.94
C ASP A 83 0.44 2.34 -21.90
N ALA A 84 1.59 2.50 -22.56
CA ALA A 84 2.30 3.77 -22.71
C ALA A 84 1.51 4.88 -23.43
N SER A 85 0.32 4.58 -23.98
CA SER A 85 -0.56 5.57 -24.61
C SER A 85 -1.59 6.18 -23.63
N LEU A 86 -1.67 5.66 -22.40
CA LEU A 86 -2.56 6.14 -21.34
C LEU A 86 -1.83 7.05 -20.36
N SER A 87 -2.50 8.12 -19.89
CA SER A 87 -1.88 9.00 -18.89
C SER A 87 -1.66 8.28 -17.55
N ALA A 88 -2.43 7.23 -17.24
CA ALA A 88 -2.17 6.37 -16.08
C ALA A 88 -0.79 5.70 -16.11
N ASN A 89 -0.25 5.35 -17.27
CA ASN A 89 1.09 4.76 -17.38
C ASN A 89 2.20 5.82 -17.22
N ALA A 90 1.99 7.04 -17.73
CA ALA A 90 2.88 8.16 -17.43
C ALA A 90 2.92 8.47 -15.92
N HIS A 91 1.78 8.38 -15.24
CA HIS A 91 1.68 8.52 -13.78
C HIS A 91 2.32 7.34 -13.03
N GLN A 92 2.21 6.11 -13.55
CA GLN A 92 2.94 4.94 -13.04
C GLN A 92 4.45 5.16 -13.07
N ALA A 93 4.98 5.68 -14.18
CA ALA A 93 6.41 5.99 -14.32
C ALA A 93 6.88 7.08 -13.35
N ALA A 94 5.98 7.99 -12.94
CA ALA A 94 6.20 8.96 -11.87
C ALA A 94 6.01 8.40 -10.44
N ASN A 95 5.67 7.12 -10.29
CA ASN A 95 5.35 6.43 -9.03
C ASN A 95 4.05 6.91 -8.34
N VAL A 96 3.09 7.43 -9.11
CA VAL A 96 1.77 7.85 -8.59
C VAL A 96 0.82 6.66 -8.54
N THR A 97 0.34 6.29 -7.35
CA THR A 97 -0.60 5.17 -7.16
C THR A 97 -2.06 5.58 -7.35
N CYS A 98 -2.95 4.60 -7.56
CA CYS A 98 -4.38 4.82 -7.80
C CYS A 98 -5.03 5.74 -6.74
N LEU A 99 -4.72 5.52 -5.46
CA LEU A 99 -5.36 6.25 -4.34
C LEU A 99 -4.91 7.71 -4.21
N GLN A 100 -3.87 8.14 -4.94
CA GLN A 100 -3.46 9.55 -4.96
C GLN A 100 -4.41 10.42 -5.81
N CYS A 101 -5.22 9.80 -6.68
CA CYS A 101 -6.32 10.46 -7.41
C CYS A 101 -7.69 9.93 -6.96
N HIS A 102 -7.81 8.62 -6.70
CA HIS A 102 -9.00 7.98 -6.16
C HIS A 102 -8.96 7.93 -4.63
N GLU A 103 -9.19 9.08 -3.97
CA GLU A 103 -9.26 9.13 -2.50
C GLU A 103 -10.38 8.23 -1.97
N ALA A 104 -10.02 7.07 -1.41
CA ALA A 104 -10.96 6.11 -0.85
C ALA A 104 -11.47 6.57 0.52
N LYS A 105 -12.60 7.29 0.55
CA LYS A 105 -13.25 7.71 1.80
C LYS A 105 -13.90 6.54 2.51
N ILE A 106 -13.77 6.50 3.82
CA ILE A 106 -14.24 5.39 4.68
C ILE A 106 -15.76 5.13 4.52
N GLU A 107 -16.54 6.17 4.25
CA GLU A 107 -17.98 6.09 4.01
C GLU A 107 -18.35 5.51 2.64
N ASP A 108 -17.54 5.77 1.62
CA ASP A 108 -17.69 5.22 0.27
C ASP A 108 -17.25 3.74 0.21
N GLN A 109 -16.19 3.37 0.94
CA GLN A 109 -15.67 1.99 1.03
C GLN A 109 -16.73 0.96 1.47
N VAL A 110 -17.71 1.34 2.30
CA VAL A 110 -18.81 0.45 2.72
C VAL A 110 -19.75 0.16 1.55
N HIS A 111 -20.01 1.15 0.69
CA HIS A 111 -20.84 0.97 -0.49
C HIS A 111 -20.09 0.18 -1.57
N GLU A 112 -18.83 0.53 -1.83
CA GLU A 112 -17.93 -0.20 -2.74
C GLU A 112 -17.85 -1.69 -2.38
N GLY A 113 -17.68 -2.03 -1.09
CA GLY A 113 -17.65 -3.41 -0.63
C GLY A 113 -18.96 -4.17 -0.85
N LEU A 114 -20.11 -3.49 -0.82
CA LEU A 114 -21.41 -4.10 -1.13
C LEU A 114 -21.60 -4.34 -2.63
N VAL A 115 -21.21 -3.38 -3.47
CA VAL A 115 -21.26 -3.51 -4.94
C VAL A 115 -20.28 -4.59 -5.42
N TRP A 116 -19.10 -4.69 -4.81
CA TRP A 116 -18.14 -5.76 -5.07
C TRP A 116 -18.67 -7.14 -4.68
N LEU A 117 -19.35 -7.26 -3.53
CA LEU A 117 -19.98 -8.52 -3.12
C LEU A 117 -21.18 -8.92 -3.98
N SER A 118 -21.93 -7.96 -4.55
CA SER A 118 -23.03 -8.26 -5.49
C SER A 118 -22.55 -8.51 -6.92
N GLY A 119 -21.37 -8.02 -7.29
CA GLY A 119 -20.85 -8.03 -8.66
C GLY A 119 -21.60 -7.09 -9.60
N ASP A 120 -22.31 -6.10 -9.05
CA ASP A 120 -23.23 -5.21 -9.80
C ASP A 120 -22.48 -4.04 -10.45
N PHE A 121 -21.50 -4.37 -11.28
CA PHE A 121 -20.65 -3.43 -12.00
C PHE A 121 -21.10 -3.28 -13.45
N GLU A 122 -21.60 -2.09 -13.81
CA GLU A 122 -21.83 -1.77 -15.22
C GLU A 122 -20.50 -1.54 -15.95
N THR A 123 -20.24 -2.35 -16.97
CA THR A 123 -19.03 -2.27 -17.81
C THR A 123 -19.37 -2.07 -19.29
N GLY A 124 -18.54 -1.30 -19.97
CA GLY A 124 -18.58 -1.08 -21.41
C GLY A 124 -18.02 -2.27 -22.20
N LYS A 125 -18.05 -2.14 -23.53
CA LYS A 125 -17.52 -3.17 -24.45
C LYS A 125 -15.99 -3.26 -24.45
N ASP A 126 -15.35 -2.24 -23.91
CA ASP A 126 -13.92 -2.08 -23.63
C ASP A 126 -13.51 -2.74 -22.30
N GLY A 127 -14.47 -3.21 -21.48
CA GLY A 127 -14.20 -3.75 -20.14
C GLY A 127 -13.97 -2.68 -19.07
N LEU A 128 -14.16 -1.40 -19.40
CA LEU A 128 -14.09 -0.29 -18.46
C LEU A 128 -15.46 -0.05 -17.80
N LEU A 129 -15.49 0.51 -16.59
CA LEU A 129 -16.73 0.92 -15.93
C LEU A 129 -17.45 2.03 -16.72
N THR A 130 -18.76 1.89 -16.91
CA THR A 130 -19.59 2.89 -17.62
C THR A 130 -19.71 4.22 -16.90
N THR A 131 -19.41 4.24 -15.60
CA THR A 131 -19.66 5.36 -14.67
C THR A 131 -18.37 5.77 -13.96
N VAL A 132 -17.49 6.47 -14.66
CA VAL A 132 -16.30 7.09 -14.05
C VAL A 132 -16.72 8.40 -13.35
N GLY A 133 -17.09 8.30 -12.08
CA GLY A 133 -17.62 9.40 -11.26
C GLY A 133 -16.58 10.45 -10.80
N VAL A 134 -15.33 10.37 -11.27
CA VAL A 134 -14.24 11.27 -10.89
C VAL A 134 -14.12 12.39 -11.91
N ARG A 135 -14.35 13.64 -11.47
CA ARG A 135 -13.98 14.85 -12.23
C ARG A 135 -12.47 14.97 -12.20
N SER A 136 -11.83 15.11 -13.35
CA SER A 136 -10.41 15.43 -13.44
C SER A 136 -10.24 16.94 -13.53
N ASP A 137 -10.72 17.64 -12.49
CA ASP A 137 -10.63 19.10 -12.45
C ASP A 137 -9.20 19.56 -12.10
N GLU A 138 -8.94 20.85 -12.36
CA GLU A 138 -7.65 21.49 -12.07
C GLU A 138 -7.22 21.26 -10.61
N LYS A 139 -8.17 21.26 -9.67
CA LYS A 139 -7.89 21.05 -8.25
C LYS A 139 -7.37 19.64 -7.97
N MET A 140 -7.90 18.61 -8.63
CA MET A 140 -7.39 17.24 -8.49
C MET A 140 -5.98 17.12 -9.07
N CYS A 141 -5.74 17.66 -10.26
CA CYS A 141 -4.45 17.53 -10.95
C CYS A 141 -3.33 18.38 -10.28
N THR A 142 -3.67 19.55 -9.73
CA THR A 142 -2.72 20.42 -9.00
C THR A 142 -2.57 20.06 -7.52
N ALA A 143 -3.35 19.11 -7.00
CA ALA A 143 -3.34 18.72 -5.60
C ALA A 143 -1.92 18.36 -5.12
N ASN A 144 -1.54 18.86 -3.93
CA ASN A 144 -0.23 18.65 -3.31
C ASN A 144 0.98 19.09 -4.17
N GLY A 145 0.76 19.89 -5.22
CA GLY A 145 1.82 20.35 -6.14
C GLY A 145 2.25 19.32 -7.18
N CYS A 146 1.39 18.35 -7.54
CA CYS A 146 1.67 17.39 -8.61
C CYS A 146 1.84 18.06 -9.98
N HIS A 147 1.02 19.07 -10.26
CA HIS A 147 1.14 19.96 -11.42
C HIS A 147 0.99 21.41 -10.95
N ASP A 148 1.74 22.31 -11.58
CA ASP A 148 1.52 23.76 -11.50
C ASP A 148 0.87 24.23 -12.81
N PHE A 149 -0.26 24.95 -12.72
CA PHE A 149 -1.03 25.31 -13.91
C PHE A 149 -0.36 26.41 -14.74
N ASP A 150 0.35 27.35 -14.09
CA ASP A 150 1.08 28.42 -14.78
C ASP A 150 2.29 27.82 -15.54
N GLU A 151 2.99 26.84 -14.95
CA GLU A 151 4.04 26.08 -15.64
C GLU A 151 3.48 25.26 -16.83
N VAL A 152 2.31 24.64 -16.68
CA VAL A 152 1.64 23.89 -17.76
C VAL A 152 1.24 24.82 -18.92
N VAL A 153 0.66 25.99 -18.62
CA VAL A 153 0.33 27.02 -19.63
C VAL A 153 1.60 27.48 -20.35
N ALA A 154 2.67 27.80 -19.63
CA ALA A 154 3.93 28.24 -20.23
C ALA A 154 4.59 27.15 -21.08
N ALA A 155 4.51 25.88 -20.67
CA ALA A 155 5.08 24.75 -21.40
C ALA A 155 4.34 24.44 -22.72
N THR A 156 3.09 24.88 -22.88
CA THR A 156 2.28 24.68 -24.09
C THR A 156 2.00 25.97 -24.88
N GLU A 157 2.76 27.04 -24.61
CA GLU A 157 2.72 28.26 -25.42
C GLU A 157 3.13 27.98 -26.88
N ASN A 158 2.42 28.61 -27.82
CA ASN A 158 2.67 28.50 -29.27
C ASN A 158 2.62 27.06 -29.81
N TRP A 159 1.61 26.32 -29.37
CA TRP A 159 1.40 24.89 -29.67
C TRP A 159 1.49 24.57 -31.17
N GLY A 160 2.22 23.52 -31.52
CA GLY A 160 2.51 23.14 -32.91
C GLY A 160 3.23 24.23 -33.72
N GLY A 161 3.95 25.13 -33.04
CA GLY A 161 4.66 26.26 -33.65
C GLY A 161 3.75 27.43 -34.09
N GLN A 162 2.50 27.48 -33.63
CA GLN A 162 1.53 28.51 -34.02
C GLN A 162 1.44 29.62 -32.96
N GLU A 163 1.87 30.84 -33.30
CA GLU A 163 1.89 31.98 -32.38
C GLU A 163 0.51 32.25 -31.74
N GLY A 164 0.46 32.30 -30.42
CA GLY A 164 -0.76 32.55 -29.64
C GLY A 164 -1.73 31.36 -29.51
N VAL A 165 -1.39 30.17 -30.01
CA VAL A 165 -2.17 28.94 -29.76
C VAL A 165 -1.69 28.29 -28.48
N ASN A 166 -2.59 28.07 -27.52
CA ASN A 166 -2.29 27.35 -26.29
C ASN A 166 -3.51 26.48 -25.88
N PRO A 167 -3.38 25.14 -25.75
CA PRO A 167 -4.48 24.29 -25.31
C PRO A 167 -4.93 24.56 -23.86
N HIS A 168 -4.02 25.04 -23.00
CA HIS A 168 -4.31 25.34 -21.59
C HIS A 168 -4.72 26.79 -21.34
N GLU A 169 -4.46 27.71 -22.30
CA GLU A 169 -4.95 29.09 -22.27
C GLU A 169 -5.76 29.39 -23.54
N SER A 170 -6.92 28.74 -23.65
CA SER A 170 -7.79 28.82 -24.83
C SER A 170 -8.95 29.81 -24.67
N HIS A 171 -9.58 30.19 -25.78
CA HIS A 171 -10.78 31.05 -25.79
C HIS A 171 -12.03 30.42 -25.14
N GLN A 172 -11.97 29.16 -24.70
CA GLN A 172 -13.01 28.50 -23.89
C GLN A 172 -12.81 28.76 -22.39
N GLY A 173 -11.63 29.25 -21.99
CA GLY A 173 -11.24 29.46 -20.60
C GLY A 173 -11.04 28.17 -19.81
N HIS A 174 -10.75 28.31 -18.52
CA HIS A 174 -10.40 27.19 -17.62
C HIS A 174 -11.64 26.41 -17.13
N ALA A 175 -12.80 26.58 -17.79
CA ALA A 175 -14.03 25.85 -17.49
C ALA A 175 -14.06 24.44 -18.11
N ILE A 176 -13.09 24.12 -18.98
CA ILE A 176 -12.88 22.77 -19.53
C ILE A 176 -12.14 21.93 -18.50
N ASP A 177 -12.81 20.91 -17.97
CA ASP A 177 -12.23 19.86 -17.11
C ASP A 177 -11.12 19.10 -17.87
N CYS A 178 -10.01 18.77 -17.21
CA CYS A 178 -8.84 18.19 -17.87
C CYS A 178 -9.16 16.85 -18.58
N SER A 179 -10.17 16.11 -18.09
CA SER A 179 -10.65 14.86 -18.70
C SER A 179 -11.23 15.00 -20.12
N ASN A 180 -11.57 16.22 -20.57
CA ASN A 180 -12.03 16.44 -21.95
C ASN A 180 -10.91 16.21 -22.98
N CYS A 181 -9.64 16.32 -22.57
CA CYS A 181 -8.46 16.11 -23.40
C CYS A 181 -7.64 14.91 -22.90
N HIS A 182 -7.34 14.89 -21.60
CA HIS A 182 -6.45 13.91 -20.97
C HIS A 182 -7.21 12.66 -20.55
N GLY A 183 -7.09 11.61 -21.36
CA GLY A 183 -7.53 10.27 -21.02
C GLY A 183 -6.57 9.64 -20.02
N VAL A 184 -7.04 9.40 -18.79
CA VAL A 184 -6.26 8.70 -17.75
C VAL A 184 -6.26 7.20 -18.00
N HIS A 185 -7.45 6.63 -18.21
CA HIS A 185 -7.67 5.19 -18.46
C HIS A 185 -8.20 4.89 -19.86
N GLN A 186 -8.15 5.87 -20.77
CA GLN A 186 -8.53 5.77 -22.17
C GLN A 186 -7.59 6.64 -23.01
N GLN A 187 -7.64 6.52 -24.35
CA GLN A 187 -6.81 7.38 -25.21
C GLN A 187 -7.10 8.85 -24.95
N SER A 188 -6.04 9.65 -24.82
CA SER A 188 -6.18 11.12 -24.80
C SER A 188 -6.51 11.64 -26.20
N VAL A 189 -7.27 12.75 -26.25
CA VAL A 189 -7.81 13.32 -27.49
C VAL A 189 -7.50 14.80 -27.60
N MET A 190 -7.12 15.26 -28.78
CA MET A 190 -6.95 16.69 -29.03
C MET A 190 -8.33 17.34 -29.21
N TYR A 191 -9.05 17.59 -28.10
CA TYR A 191 -10.44 18.07 -28.08
C TYR A 191 -10.69 19.26 -29.04
N CYS A 192 -9.75 20.21 -29.08
CA CYS A 192 -9.79 21.38 -29.96
C CYS A 192 -9.98 21.00 -31.43
N ASN A 193 -9.48 19.84 -31.86
CA ASN A 193 -9.58 19.38 -33.24
C ASN A 193 -10.98 18.90 -33.65
N THR A 194 -11.96 18.98 -32.74
CA THR A 194 -13.38 18.94 -33.11
C THR A 194 -13.75 20.10 -34.04
N CYS A 195 -13.08 21.25 -33.89
CA CYS A 195 -13.30 22.47 -34.68
C CYS A 195 -12.05 23.00 -35.41
N HIS A 196 -10.85 22.58 -35.00
CA HIS A 196 -9.55 23.06 -35.50
C HIS A 196 -8.72 21.93 -36.11
N ASP A 197 -7.56 22.25 -36.69
CA ASP A 197 -6.57 21.29 -37.19
C ASP A 197 -5.19 21.58 -36.56
N TYR A 198 -5.06 21.35 -35.26
CA TYR A 198 -3.80 21.47 -34.52
C TYR A 198 -3.00 20.17 -34.51
N GLU A 199 -1.70 20.28 -34.20
CA GLU A 199 -0.84 19.12 -33.97
C GLU A 199 -1.36 18.28 -32.80
N VAL A 200 -1.39 16.97 -33.01
CA VAL A 200 -1.82 15.96 -32.03
C VAL A 200 -0.58 15.28 -31.45
N PRO A 201 -0.42 15.18 -30.13
CA PRO A 201 0.72 14.49 -29.53
C PRO A 201 0.85 13.03 -29.99
N GLU A 202 2.06 12.48 -29.90
CA GLU A 202 2.27 11.05 -30.07
C GLU A 202 1.44 10.26 -29.05
N GLY A 203 0.78 9.19 -29.50
CA GLY A 203 -0.14 8.40 -28.67
C GLY A 203 -1.50 9.06 -28.37
N TRP A 204 -1.81 10.22 -28.95
CA TRP A 204 -3.14 10.84 -28.84
C TRP A 204 -3.97 10.62 -30.11
N ALA A 205 -5.30 10.61 -29.95
CA ALA A 205 -6.24 10.48 -31.05
C ALA A 205 -6.82 11.84 -31.51
N GLN A 206 -7.21 11.89 -32.78
CA GLN A 206 -8.13 12.91 -33.26
C GLN A 206 -9.53 12.63 -32.68
N PRO A 207 -10.29 13.66 -32.26
CA PRO A 207 -11.69 13.48 -31.92
C PRO A 207 -12.50 13.16 -33.18
N GLN A 208 -13.56 12.35 -33.06
CA GLN A 208 -14.46 12.09 -34.19
C GLN A 208 -15.23 13.37 -34.53
N ARG A 209 -15.09 13.88 -35.75
CA ARG A 209 -15.88 15.02 -36.21
C ARG A 209 -17.25 14.54 -36.68
N ALA A 210 -18.26 15.40 -36.58
CA ALA A 210 -19.61 15.09 -37.03
C ALA A 210 -19.70 14.73 -38.53
N ALA A 211 -18.70 15.13 -39.34
CA ALA A 211 -18.59 14.75 -40.75
C ALA A 211 -18.09 13.30 -40.95
N ASP A 212 -17.31 12.76 -40.01
CA ASP A 212 -16.63 11.47 -40.13
C ASP A 212 -17.54 10.29 -39.74
N ALA A 213 -18.69 10.56 -39.12
CA ALA A 213 -19.70 9.59 -38.70
C ALA A 213 -20.69 9.19 -39.82
N SER A 214 -20.26 9.27 -41.10
CA SER A 214 -21.09 9.11 -42.31
C SER A 214 -20.95 7.74 -42.96
#